data_AF-A0A533VUM5-F1
#
_entry.id   AF-A0A533VUM5-F1
#
_cell.length_a   1.000
_cell.length_b   1.000
_cell.length_c   1.000
_cell.angle_alpha   90.00
_cell.angle_beta   90.00
_cell.angle_gamma   90.00
#
_symmetry.space_group_name_H-M   'P 1'
#
loop_
_entity.id
_entity.type
_entity.pdbx_description
1 polymer ?
#
loop_
_entity_poly.entity_id
_entity_poly.type
_entity_poly.pdbx_seq_one_letter_code
_entity_poly.pdbx_strand_id
1 'polypeptide(L)' 'MSRLVLAYDADCGPCTRFKRLVEFIDTKNQVDFIPLIEADESGLLDEIPRSERHASFHLV' A
#
# COMPACT_ATOMS: atom_id res chain seq x y z
N MET A 1 -16.61 5.22 -9.08
CA MET A 1 -15.96 3.98 -8.57
C MET A 1 -14.82 4.44 -7.69
N SER A 2 -14.77 4.01 -6.44
CA SER A 2 -13.67 4.34 -5.53
C SER A 2 -12.44 3.55 -5.96
N ARG A 3 -11.28 4.23 -6.08
CA ARG A 3 -10.00 3.56 -6.29
C ARG A 3 -9.49 3.03 -4.96
N LEU A 4 -8.90 1.84 -4.98
CA LEU A 4 -8.23 1.27 -3.82
C LEU A 4 -6.78 1.78 -3.77
N VAL A 5 -6.24 2.00 -2.59
CA VAL A 5 -4.83 2.33 -2.40
C VAL A 5 -4.14 1.21 -1.65
N LEU A 6 -3.13 0.60 -2.27
CA LEU A 6 -2.26 -0.36 -1.62
C LEU A 6 -1.02 0.36 -1.09
N ALA A 7 -0.99 0.62 0.22
CA ALA A 7 0.21 1.04 0.91
C ALA A 7 1.12 -0.18 1.14
N TYR A 8 2.41 -0.07 0.81
CA TYR A 8 3.35 -1.19 0.89
C TYR A 8 4.72 -0.77 1.42
N ASP A 9 5.42 -1.67 2.09
CA ASP A 9 6.80 -1.43 2.52
C ASP A 9 7.75 -1.49 1.31
N ALA A 10 8.33 -0.34 0.93
CA ALA A 10 9.22 -0.22 -0.21
C ALA A 10 10.62 -0.80 0.04
N ASP A 11 11.04 -0.92 1.30
CA ASP A 11 12.33 -1.48 1.70
C ASP A 11 12.24 -3.00 1.97
N CYS A 12 11.03 -3.55 1.93
CA CYS A 12 10.76 -4.98 2.03
C CYS A 12 10.74 -5.65 0.65
N GLY A 13 11.71 -6.52 0.39
CA GLY A 13 11.82 -7.30 -0.86
C GLY A 13 10.56 -8.12 -1.20
N PRO A 14 10.02 -8.94 -0.27
CA PRO A 14 8.74 -9.63 -0.46
C PRO A 14 7.58 -8.68 -0.78
N CYS A 15 7.60 -7.49 -0.17
CA CYS A 15 6.54 -6.51 -0.30
C CYS A 15 6.50 -5.88 -1.69
N THR A 16 7.68 -5.52 -2.20
CA THR A 16 7.84 -5.07 -3.58
C THR A 16 7.44 -6.14 -4.60
N ARG A 17 7.72 -7.43 -4.32
CA ARG A 17 7.29 -8.53 -5.20
C ARG A 17 5.77 -8.69 -5.22
N PHE A 18 5.11 -8.59 -4.08
CA PHE A 18 3.65 -8.63 -4.01
C PHE A 18 3.02 -7.44 -4.75
N LYS A 19 3.55 -6.22 -4.57
CA LYS A 19 3.12 -5.04 -5.34
C LYS A 19 3.13 -5.31 -6.84
N ARG A 20 4.23 -5.87 -7.37
CA ARG A 20 4.35 -6.22 -8.79
C ARG A 20 3.35 -7.28 -9.24
N LEU A 21 3.02 -8.24 -8.38
CA LEU A 21 2.00 -9.24 -8.67
C LEU A 21 0.61 -8.60 -8.75
N VAL A 22 0.26 -7.73 -7.81
CA VAL A 22 -1.03 -7.01 -7.82
C VAL A 22 -1.13 -6.11 -9.04
N GLU A 23 -0.08 -5.36 -9.36
CA GLU A 23 0.02 -4.52 -10.57
C GLU A 23 -0.18 -5.33 -11.86
N PHE A 24 0.39 -6.54 -11.93
CA PHE A 24 0.20 -7.43 -13.08
C PHE A 24 -1.24 -7.92 -13.24
N ILE A 25 -1.96 -8.15 -12.13
CA ILE A 25 -3.34 -8.66 -12.14
C ILE A 25 -4.37 -7.52 -12.30
N ASP A 26 -4.04 -6.31 -11.84
CA ASP A 26 -4.90 -5.13 -11.91
C ASP A 26 -4.94 -4.50 -13.32
N THR A 27 -5.41 -5.28 -14.28
CA THR A 27 -5.57 -4.88 -15.69
C THR A 27 -6.49 -3.67 -15.91
N LYS A 28 -7.26 -3.27 -14.89
CA LYS A 28 -8.20 -2.15 -14.94
C LYS A 28 -7.67 -0.89 -14.24
N ASN A 29 -6.44 -0.91 -13.70
CA ASN A 29 -5.84 0.19 -12.94
C ASN A 29 -6.79 0.74 -11.86
N GLN A 30 -7.36 -0.17 -11.07
CA GLN A 30 -8.23 0.14 -9.94
C GLN A 30 -7.46 0.30 -8.61
N VAL A 31 -6.19 -0.08 -8.59
CA VAL A 31 -5.31 -0.02 -7.42
C VAL A 31 -4.19 0.99 -7.68
N ASP A 32 -4.16 2.04 -6.87
CA ASP A 32 -3.01 2.93 -6.77
C ASP A 32 -2.05 2.37 -5.70
N PHE A 33 -0.74 2.59 -5.87
CA PHE A 33 0.30 2.05 -4.98
C PHE A 33 1.10 3.18 -4.34
N ILE A 34 1.37 3.09 -3.04
CA ILE A 34 2.12 4.12 -2.30
C ILE A 34 3.04 3.46 -1.26
N PRO A 35 4.27 3.96 -1.04
CA PRO A 35 5.11 3.51 0.07
C PRO A 35 4.46 3.82 1.43
N LEU A 36 4.64 2.94 2.42
CA LEU A 36 4.09 3.15 3.78
C LEU A 36 4.51 4.46 4.41
N ILE A 37 5.76 4.88 4.21
CA ILE A 37 6.29 6.14 4.76
C ILE A 37 5.49 7.32 4.20
N GLU A 38 5.28 7.36 2.88
CA GLU A 38 4.49 8.41 2.23
C GLU A 38 3.00 8.34 2.61
N ALA A 39 2.46 7.14 2.80
CA ALA A 39 1.08 6.92 3.25
C ALA A 39 0.86 7.41 4.70
N ASP A 40 1.81 7.17 5.59
CA ASP A 40 1.73 7.66 6.98
C ASP A 40 1.91 9.19 7.03
N GLU A 41 2.88 9.75 6.29
CA GLU A 41 3.10 11.20 6.21
C GLU A 41 1.92 11.98 5.64
N SER A 42 1.15 11.37 4.73
CA SER A 42 -0.06 11.97 4.14
C SER A 42 -1.32 11.82 5.00
N GLY A 43 -1.25 11.10 6.12
CA GLY A 43 -2.40 10.79 6.98
C GLY A 43 -3.32 9.70 6.42
N LEU A 44 -2.95 9.03 5.32
CA LEU A 44 -3.75 7.96 4.71
C LEU A 44 -3.95 6.78 5.66
N LEU A 45 -3.00 6.56 6.57
CA LEU A 45 -3.04 5.47 7.56
C LEU A 45 -3.59 5.92 8.93
N ASP A 46 -4.25 7.08 9.03
CA ASP A 46 -4.60 7.65 10.34
C ASP A 46 -5.58 6.80 11.16
N GLU A 47 -6.45 6.05 10.48
CA GLU A 47 -7.38 5.10 11.10
C GLU A 47 -6.69 3.83 11.62
N ILE A 48 -5.43 3.59 11.24
CA ILE A 48 -4.64 2.43 11.66
C ILE A 48 -3.81 2.79 12.90
N PRO A 49 -3.76 1.94 13.94
CA PRO A 49 -2.90 2.16 15.11
C PRO A 49 -1.43 2.34 14.71
N ARG A 50 -0.72 3.31 15.28
CA ARG A 50 0.69 3.61 14.94
C ARG A 50 1.63 2.40 15.01
N SER A 51 1.41 1.48 15.95
CA SER A 51 2.18 0.24 16.07
C SER A 51 2.02 -0.71 14.88
N GLU A 52 0.95 -0.54 14.11
CA GLU A 52 0.58 -1.40 12.98
C GLU A 52 0.80 -0.72 11.62
N ARG A 53 1.00 0.61 11.57
CA ARG A 53 1.18 1.38 10.33
C ARG A 53 2.43 1.01 9.51
N HIS A 54 3.44 0.44 10.16
CA HIS A 54 4.65 -0.06 9.49
C HIS A 54 4.60 -1.58 9.27
N ALA A 55 3.41 -2.19 9.28
CA ALA A 55 3.22 -3.57 8.85
C ALA A 55 3.46 -3.68 7.34
N SER A 56 3.69 -4.89 6.83
CA SER A 56 4.12 -5.10 5.43
C SER A 56 3.23 -4.44 4.37
N PHE A 57 1.90 -4.35 4.57
CA PHE A 57 0.95 -3.71 3.65
C PHE A 57 -0.34 -3.25 4.33
N HIS A 58 -1.00 -2.26 3.71
CA HIS A 58 -2.39 -1.89 3.98
C HIS A 58 -3.14 -1.66 2.66
N LEU A 59 -4.38 -2.12 2.59
CA LEU A 59 -5.31 -1.81 1.50
C LEU A 59 -6.39 -0.89 2.05
N VAL A 60 -6.44 0.33 1.55
CA VAL A 60 -7.30 1.43 2.03
C VAL A 60 -8.22 1.94 0.92
#